data_AF-A0A1E9JF17-F1
#
_entry.id   AF-A0A1E9JF17-F1
#
_cell.length_a   1.000
_cell.length_b   1.000
_cell.length_c   1.000
_cell.angle_alpha   90.00
_cell.angle_beta   90.00
_cell.angle_gamma   90.00
#
_symmetry.space_group_name_H-M   'P 1'
#
loop_
_entity.id
_entity.type
_entity.pdbx_description
1 polymer ?
#
loop_
_entity_poly.entity_id
_entity_poly.type
_entity_poly.pdbx_seq_one_letter_code
_entity_poly.pdbx_strand_id
1 'polypeptide(L)'
;MIFQFLVTTIFAGGLLENGRWNPVNREKLEKLIENNRGKGNYVVFDWDYTSIYQDTQENLFRYQIDNLKFKMTPAEFKKAIRKDIPMDNFADEFKNGDGQNINIEKIGEDLDKDYTFLYENYIKNKKMTLEEIHKTEEFKDFRGKLAFLYEAIGGTFSHDIAYPWVLYLFTGMTPVEVKELAKEANDFGIGNKLDKYVLESSDILKGKAGKVSNMYKSGLRTQPETANLFHTLRDNGIEVYVVSASLEEVVEVFAADPSYGYNLPIENVFGMRLEMKNGKFITEYKKDYPQTQTKGKVEAINKFIKPKHKGKDPILVAGDSSGDYNMMTEFKDIQILLLMKREGKLDDLAKDSRAVIQYRNSQTGLFVPEI
;
A
#
# COMPACT_ATOMS: atom_id res chain seq x y z
N MET A 1 20.31 -39.21 -45.86
CA MET A 1 19.18 -39.36 -44.93
C MET A 1 19.73 -39.22 -43.51
N ILE A 2 19.70 -38.01 -42.95
CA ILE A 2 20.11 -37.75 -41.57
C ILE A 2 18.90 -37.08 -40.92
N PHE A 3 18.24 -37.83 -40.03
CA PHE A 3 17.06 -37.39 -39.31
C PHE A 3 17.47 -36.36 -38.26
N GLN A 4 17.00 -35.14 -38.43
CA GLN A 4 17.05 -34.09 -37.42
C GLN A 4 15.94 -34.39 -36.41
N PHE A 5 16.30 -34.75 -35.18
CA PHE A 5 15.36 -34.89 -34.08
C PHE A 5 14.79 -33.51 -33.75
N LEU A 6 13.54 -33.28 -34.15
CA LEU A 6 12.72 -32.20 -33.62
C LEU A 6 12.28 -32.65 -32.22
N VAL A 7 12.93 -32.13 -31.17
CA VAL A 7 12.37 -32.21 -29.81
C VAL A 7 11.30 -31.13 -29.73
N THR A 8 10.10 -31.45 -30.19
CA THR A 8 8.89 -30.74 -29.77
C THR A 8 8.53 -31.26 -28.39
N THR A 9 9.11 -30.65 -27.35
CA THR A 9 8.54 -30.71 -26.01
C THR A 9 7.21 -29.97 -26.04
N ILE A 10 6.14 -30.73 -26.25
CA ILE A 10 4.78 -30.33 -25.93
C ILE A 10 4.74 -30.19 -24.40
N PHE A 11 4.90 -28.97 -23.89
CA PHE A 11 4.46 -28.68 -22.53
C PHE A 11 2.93 -28.71 -22.55
N ALA A 12 2.36 -29.79 -22.02
CA ALA A 12 0.92 -29.89 -21.74
C ALA A 12 0.51 -29.08 -20.49
N GLY A 13 1.31 -28.09 -20.09
CA GLY A 13 1.02 -27.12 -19.03
C GLY A 13 1.02 -25.72 -19.64
N GLY A 14 0.02 -24.91 -19.29
CA GLY A 14 -0.07 -23.51 -19.72
C GLY A 14 1.16 -22.69 -19.31
N LEU A 15 1.32 -21.51 -19.94
CA LEU A 15 2.45 -20.61 -19.69
C LEU A 15 2.48 -20.08 -18.25
N LEU A 16 1.31 -19.89 -17.64
CA LEU A 16 1.14 -19.57 -16.22
C LEU A 16 0.87 -20.84 -15.43
N GLU A 17 1.40 -20.90 -14.21
CA GLU A 17 1.03 -21.94 -13.26
C GLU A 17 -0.49 -21.94 -13.05
N ASN A 18 -1.10 -23.13 -12.89
CA ASN A 18 -2.54 -23.23 -12.67
C ASN A 18 -2.98 -22.36 -11.46
N GLY A 19 -2.23 -22.44 -10.35
CA GLY A 19 -2.52 -21.68 -9.13
C GLY A 19 -3.98 -21.80 -8.69
N ARG A 20 -4.50 -20.73 -8.06
CA ARG A 20 -5.94 -20.54 -7.82
C ARG A 20 -6.55 -19.49 -8.75
N TRP A 21 -5.95 -19.26 -9.91
CA TRP A 21 -6.53 -18.39 -10.92
C TRP A 21 -7.92 -18.87 -11.33
N ASN A 22 -8.80 -17.93 -11.66
CA ASN A 22 -9.92 -18.30 -12.50
C ASN A 22 -9.41 -18.81 -13.86
N PRO A 23 -9.84 -20.01 -14.33
CA PRO A 23 -9.28 -20.61 -15.54
C PRO A 23 -9.39 -19.72 -16.78
N VAL A 24 -10.49 -18.98 -16.93
CA VAL A 24 -10.72 -18.06 -18.06
C VAL A 24 -9.80 -16.85 -17.95
N ASN A 25 -9.60 -16.32 -16.74
CA ASN A 25 -8.65 -15.22 -16.51
C ASN A 25 -7.24 -15.63 -16.89
N ARG A 26 -6.81 -16.82 -16.44
CA ARG A 26 -5.48 -17.35 -16.75
C ARG A 26 -5.28 -17.48 -18.25
N GLU A 27 -6.22 -18.10 -18.96
CA GLU A 27 -6.12 -18.26 -20.42
C GLU A 27 -6.03 -16.90 -21.15
N LYS A 28 -6.80 -15.90 -20.71
CA LYS A 28 -6.71 -14.54 -21.27
C LYS A 28 -5.32 -13.91 -21.05
N LEU A 29 -4.75 -14.07 -19.85
CA LEU A 29 -3.42 -13.58 -19.53
C LEU A 29 -2.32 -14.30 -20.32
N GLU A 30 -2.41 -15.62 -20.49
CA GLU A 30 -1.49 -16.40 -21.32
C GLU A 30 -1.51 -15.93 -22.78
N LYS A 31 -2.71 -15.76 -23.35
CA LYS A 31 -2.88 -15.19 -24.71
C LYS A 31 -2.29 -13.79 -24.83
N LEU A 32 -2.47 -12.93 -23.82
CA LEU A 32 -1.83 -11.61 -23.82
C LEU A 32 -0.30 -11.74 -23.90
N ILE A 33 0.30 -12.60 -23.08
CA ILE A 33 1.75 -12.78 -23.02
C ILE A 33 2.27 -13.32 -24.36
N GLU A 34 1.65 -14.39 -24.89
CA GLU A 34 2.03 -14.99 -26.17
C GLU A 34 1.98 -13.99 -27.32
N ASN A 35 0.89 -13.21 -27.39
CA ASN A 35 0.71 -12.21 -28.45
C ASN A 35 1.66 -11.02 -28.33
N ASN A 36 2.29 -10.79 -27.17
CA ASN A 36 3.13 -9.61 -26.92
C ASN A 36 4.61 -9.94 -26.64
N ARG A 37 4.99 -11.22 -26.69
CA ARG A 37 6.36 -11.71 -26.41
C ARG A 37 7.42 -10.97 -27.22
N GLY A 38 8.44 -10.45 -26.53
CA GLY A 38 9.61 -9.82 -27.15
C GLY A 38 9.32 -8.55 -27.95
N LYS A 39 8.12 -7.96 -27.83
CA LYS A 39 7.75 -6.73 -28.56
C LYS A 39 8.19 -5.44 -27.85
N GLY A 40 8.89 -5.55 -26.72
CA GLY A 40 9.29 -4.42 -25.88
C GLY A 40 8.10 -3.69 -25.25
N ASN A 41 7.02 -4.43 -24.98
CA ASN A 41 5.83 -3.93 -24.29
C ASN A 41 6.05 -3.99 -22.77
N TYR A 42 5.15 -3.37 -22.01
CA TYR A 42 5.17 -3.38 -20.55
C TYR A 42 3.76 -3.36 -19.98
N VAL A 43 3.68 -3.67 -18.69
CA VAL A 43 2.44 -3.68 -17.91
C VAL A 43 2.64 -2.89 -16.62
N VAL A 44 1.54 -2.41 -16.05
CA VAL A 44 1.55 -1.62 -14.82
C VAL A 44 0.62 -2.24 -13.80
N PHE A 45 1.10 -2.42 -12.57
CA PHE A 45 0.35 -2.93 -11.44
C PHE A 45 0.31 -1.90 -10.34
N ASP A 46 -0.84 -1.78 -9.68
CA ASP A 46 -0.86 -1.30 -8.31
C ASP A 46 -0.30 -2.36 -7.33
N TRP A 47 0.04 -1.97 -6.11
CA TRP A 47 0.60 -2.87 -5.11
C TRP A 47 -0.44 -3.39 -4.12
N ASP A 48 -0.94 -2.50 -3.28
CA ASP A 48 -1.77 -2.82 -2.12
C ASP A 48 -3.14 -3.30 -2.57
N TYR A 49 -3.60 -4.44 -2.03
CA TYR A 49 -4.78 -5.15 -2.54
C TYR A 49 -4.77 -5.47 -4.05
N THR A 50 -3.69 -5.26 -4.80
CA THR A 50 -3.60 -5.66 -6.22
C THR A 50 -2.57 -6.76 -6.40
N SER A 51 -1.32 -6.48 -6.07
CA SER A 51 -0.21 -7.44 -6.16
C SER A 51 -0.13 -8.34 -4.92
N ILE A 52 -0.50 -7.80 -3.77
CA ILE A 52 -0.61 -8.50 -2.48
C ILE A 52 -2.07 -8.49 -1.97
N TYR A 53 -2.36 -9.22 -0.89
CA TYR A 53 -3.61 -9.07 -0.15
C TYR A 53 -3.41 -8.22 1.10
N GLN A 54 -4.31 -7.24 1.28
CA GLN A 54 -4.20 -6.10 2.20
C GLN A 54 -3.11 -5.09 1.79
N ASP A 55 -2.81 -4.16 2.69
CA ASP A 55 -2.03 -2.96 2.43
C ASP A 55 -0.76 -2.94 3.30
N THR A 56 0.39 -2.81 2.64
CA THR A 56 1.71 -2.82 3.27
C THR A 56 1.96 -1.57 4.12
N GLN A 57 1.45 -0.41 3.71
CA GLN A 57 1.64 0.87 4.37
C GLN A 57 0.75 0.99 5.61
N GLU A 58 -0.50 0.52 5.55
CA GLU A 58 -1.40 0.42 6.70
C GLU A 58 -0.85 -0.56 7.74
N ASN A 59 -0.40 -1.74 7.31
CA ASN A 59 0.20 -2.74 8.20
C ASN A 59 1.47 -2.19 8.88
N LEU A 60 2.34 -1.52 8.11
CA LEU A 60 3.53 -0.86 8.64
C LEU A 60 3.16 0.22 9.64
N PHE A 61 2.19 1.08 9.32
CA PHE A 61 1.76 2.15 10.21
C PHE A 61 1.27 1.62 11.56
N ARG A 62 0.48 0.54 11.59
CA ARG A 62 0.05 -0.12 12.83
C ARG A 62 1.23 -0.72 13.58
N TYR A 63 2.14 -1.41 12.87
CA TYR A 63 3.37 -1.95 13.47
C TYR A 63 4.27 -0.84 14.07
N GLN A 64 4.36 0.31 13.40
CA GLN A 64 5.14 1.46 13.83
C GLN A 64 4.60 2.06 15.13
N ILE A 65 3.27 2.19 15.24
CA ILE A 65 2.60 2.60 16.48
C ILE A 65 2.91 1.61 17.60
N ASP A 66 2.65 0.34 17.36
CA ASP A 66 2.75 -0.71 18.38
C ASP A 66 4.18 -0.89 18.90
N ASN A 67 5.19 -0.58 18.09
CA ASN A 67 6.59 -0.67 18.48
C ASN A 67 7.24 0.69 18.80
N LEU A 68 6.46 1.78 18.75
CA LEU A 68 6.91 3.17 18.94
C LEU A 68 8.15 3.50 18.10
N LYS A 69 8.16 3.05 16.85
CA LYS A 69 9.28 3.22 15.91
C LYS A 69 9.20 4.56 15.19
N PHE A 70 9.38 5.65 15.94
CA PHE A 70 9.42 7.01 15.43
C PHE A 70 10.80 7.65 15.66
N LYS A 71 11.22 8.55 14.77
CA LYS A 71 12.48 9.31 14.90
C LYS A 71 12.26 10.81 15.13
N MET A 72 11.02 11.25 15.15
CA MET A 72 10.64 12.64 15.34
C MET A 72 10.80 13.09 16.80
N THR A 73 11.29 14.30 17.01
CA THR A 73 11.08 15.04 18.26
C THR A 73 9.58 15.35 18.46
N PRO A 74 9.12 15.68 19.68
CA PRO A 74 7.73 16.07 19.90
C PRO A 74 7.26 17.24 19.02
N ALA A 75 8.14 18.22 18.77
CA ALA A 75 7.83 19.35 17.89
C ALA A 75 7.66 18.93 16.42
N GLU A 76 8.49 18.00 15.93
CA GLU A 76 8.37 17.45 14.58
C GLU A 76 7.11 16.60 14.44
N PHE A 77 6.81 15.75 15.42
CA PHE A 77 5.60 14.94 15.44
C PHE A 77 4.33 15.80 15.42
N LYS A 78 4.28 16.83 16.28
CA LYS A 78 3.20 17.83 16.32
C LYS A 78 2.93 18.45 14.96
N LYS A 79 4.00 18.81 14.24
CA LYS A 79 3.92 19.36 12.88
C LYS A 79 3.45 18.30 11.88
N ALA A 80 3.99 17.09 11.96
CA ALA A 80 3.71 16.01 11.01
C ALA A 80 2.23 15.62 10.98
N ILE A 81 1.62 15.40 12.14
CA ILE A 81 0.22 14.98 12.20
C ILE A 81 -0.78 16.06 11.74
N ARG A 82 -0.35 17.33 11.66
CA ARG A 82 -1.18 18.48 11.25
C ARG A 82 -0.89 18.97 9.83
N LYS A 83 0.10 18.40 9.14
CA LYS A 83 0.54 18.88 7.83
C LYS A 83 -0.61 18.78 6.82
N ASP A 84 -1.01 19.95 6.31
CA ASP A 84 -2.02 20.14 5.26
C ASP A 84 -3.43 19.59 5.61
N ILE A 85 -3.70 19.32 6.90
CA ILE A 85 -5.01 18.84 7.36
C ILE A 85 -5.93 20.04 7.65
N PRO A 86 -7.12 20.12 7.04
CA PRO A 86 -8.10 21.16 7.35
C PRO A 86 -8.56 21.14 8.81
N MET A 87 -8.95 22.31 9.33
CA MET A 87 -9.40 22.48 10.72
C MET A 87 -10.87 22.10 10.95
N ASP A 88 -11.60 21.80 9.87
CA ASP A 88 -12.98 21.34 9.91
C ASP A 88 -13.12 20.08 10.76
N ASN A 89 -14.33 19.84 11.26
CA ASN A 89 -14.63 18.59 11.93
C ASN A 89 -14.47 17.43 10.96
N PHE A 90 -14.01 16.30 11.47
CA PHE A 90 -14.09 15.03 10.75
C PHE A 90 -15.55 14.69 10.45
N ALA A 91 -15.74 13.82 9.45
CA ALA A 91 -17.06 13.37 9.02
C ALA A 91 -17.87 12.77 10.18
N ASP A 92 -19.19 12.75 10.05
CA ASP A 92 -20.11 12.44 11.15
C ASP A 92 -19.90 11.04 11.76
N GLU A 93 -19.35 10.10 10.99
CA GLU A 93 -18.96 8.76 11.43
C GLU A 93 -17.73 8.73 12.34
N PHE A 94 -16.94 9.82 12.40
CA PHE A 94 -15.73 9.96 13.21
C PHE A 94 -15.94 10.86 14.44
N LYS A 95 -17.01 10.57 15.19
CA LYS A 95 -17.29 11.19 16.50
C LYS A 95 -16.64 10.42 17.64
N ASN A 96 -16.48 11.08 18.78
CA ASN A 96 -16.02 10.40 19.99
C ASN A 96 -17.14 9.55 20.62
N GLY A 97 -16.81 8.78 21.66
CA GLY A 97 -17.74 7.89 22.35
C GLY A 97 -18.94 8.61 22.99
N ASP A 98 -18.88 9.93 23.17
CA ASP A 98 -19.97 10.77 23.67
C ASP A 98 -20.78 11.43 22.52
N GLY A 99 -20.52 11.04 21.27
CA GLY A 99 -21.19 11.56 20.07
C GLY A 99 -20.77 12.98 19.68
N GLN A 100 -19.64 13.47 20.18
CA GLN A 100 -19.15 14.82 19.90
C GLN A 100 -18.20 14.84 18.71
N ASN A 101 -18.26 15.93 17.94
CA ASN A 101 -17.37 16.14 16.80
C ASN A 101 -15.91 16.31 17.24
N ILE A 102 -15.02 15.65 16.50
CA ILE A 102 -13.57 15.73 16.64
C ILE A 102 -13.01 16.46 15.41
N ASN A 103 -11.92 17.20 15.59
CA ASN A 103 -11.12 17.75 14.50
C ASN A 103 -9.64 17.57 14.81
N ILE A 104 -8.77 17.96 13.87
CA ILE A 104 -7.33 17.77 13.99
C ILE A 104 -6.73 18.44 15.24
N GLU A 105 -7.25 19.59 15.67
CA GLU A 105 -6.72 20.28 16.85
C GLU A 105 -7.02 19.54 18.15
N LYS A 106 -8.27 19.10 18.34
CA LYS A 106 -8.66 18.36 19.55
C LYS A 106 -7.85 17.08 19.73
N ILE A 107 -7.78 16.26 18.69
CA ILE A 107 -7.05 14.99 18.76
C ILE A 107 -5.53 15.20 18.74
N GLY A 108 -5.06 16.21 18.01
CA GLY A 108 -3.66 16.57 17.98
C GLY A 108 -3.14 17.07 19.34
N GLU A 109 -3.93 17.82 20.11
CA GLU A 109 -3.52 18.25 21.46
C GLU A 109 -3.30 17.08 22.43
N ASP A 110 -4.11 16.03 22.29
CA ASP A 110 -3.98 14.82 23.11
C ASP A 110 -2.74 14.03 22.66
N LEU A 111 -2.62 13.80 21.35
CA LEU A 111 -1.46 13.13 20.76
C LEU A 111 -0.13 13.85 21.04
N ASP A 112 -0.12 15.18 21.09
CA ASP A 112 1.08 15.96 21.45
C ASP A 112 1.56 15.60 22.87
N LYS A 113 0.64 15.46 23.83
CA LYS A 113 0.96 15.13 25.23
C LYS A 113 1.44 13.70 25.36
N ASP A 114 0.69 12.76 24.77
CA ASP A 114 1.04 11.34 24.83
C ASP A 114 2.39 11.09 24.16
N TYR A 115 2.59 11.62 22.96
CA TYR A 115 3.85 11.44 22.24
C TYR A 115 5.03 12.07 23.00
N THR A 116 4.84 13.20 23.68
CA THR A 116 5.90 13.77 24.53
C THR A 116 6.30 12.82 25.65
N PHE A 117 5.33 12.22 26.34
CA PHE A 117 5.59 11.22 27.38
C PHE A 117 6.31 9.99 26.81
N LEU A 118 5.81 9.43 25.70
CA LEU A 118 6.39 8.25 25.04
C LEU A 118 7.80 8.54 24.54
N TYR A 119 8.04 9.76 24.07
CA TYR A 119 9.35 10.19 23.60
C TYR A 119 10.37 10.23 24.73
N GLU A 120 10.00 10.82 25.87
CA GLU A 120 10.89 10.96 27.03
C GLU A 120 11.14 9.65 27.77
N ASN A 121 10.17 8.74 27.79
CA ASN A 121 10.25 7.51 28.58
C ASN A 121 10.66 6.29 27.76
N TYR A 122 10.43 6.27 26.45
CA TYR A 122 10.80 5.13 25.59
C TYR A 122 11.62 5.53 24.36
N ILE A 123 11.14 6.43 23.50
CA ILE A 123 11.74 6.63 22.16
C ILE A 123 13.17 7.17 22.26
N LYS A 124 13.38 8.25 23.03
CA LYS A 124 14.70 8.90 23.17
C LYS A 124 15.57 8.25 24.26
N ASN A 125 15.01 8.11 25.46
CA ASN A 125 15.83 7.83 26.65
C ASN A 125 15.76 6.37 27.13
N LYS A 126 14.84 5.55 26.60
CA LYS A 126 14.67 4.13 26.97
C LYS A 126 14.61 3.90 28.50
N LYS A 127 13.89 4.76 29.23
CA LYS A 127 13.69 4.64 30.68
C LYS A 127 12.78 3.47 31.06
N MET A 128 11.87 3.11 30.15
CA MET A 128 10.97 1.97 30.24
C MET A 128 11.29 0.97 29.12
N THR A 129 11.04 -0.31 29.37
CA THR A 129 10.97 -1.35 28.33
C THR A 129 9.71 -1.17 27.47
N LEU A 130 9.67 -1.87 26.32
CA LEU A 130 8.48 -1.84 25.46
C LEU A 130 7.25 -2.44 26.16
N GLU A 131 7.43 -3.49 26.96
CA GLU A 131 6.34 -4.11 27.72
C GLU A 131 5.79 -3.18 28.82
N GLU A 132 6.67 -2.43 29.49
CA GLU A 132 6.27 -1.45 30.51
C GLU A 132 5.54 -0.26 29.89
N ILE A 133 6.07 0.32 28.79
CA ILE A 133 5.43 1.46 28.15
C ILE A 133 4.05 1.09 27.58
N HIS A 134 3.87 -0.15 27.09
CA HIS A 134 2.57 -0.64 26.62
C HIS A 134 1.48 -0.67 27.69
N LYS A 135 1.85 -0.71 28.97
CA LYS A 135 0.90 -0.73 30.08
C LYS A 135 0.42 0.66 30.48
N THR A 136 1.11 1.73 30.06
CA THR A 136 0.76 3.10 30.44
C THR A 136 -0.48 3.60 29.71
N GLU A 137 -1.18 4.56 30.31
CA GLU A 137 -2.38 5.14 29.70
C GLU A 137 -2.04 6.01 28.49
N GLU A 138 -0.86 6.66 28.48
CA GLU A 138 -0.37 7.47 27.36
C GLU A 138 -0.13 6.61 26.12
N PHE A 139 0.41 5.39 26.28
CA PHE A 139 0.54 4.48 25.13
C PHE A 139 -0.81 4.04 24.60
N LYS A 140 -1.75 3.66 25.47
CA LYS A 140 -3.10 3.25 25.06
C LYS A 140 -3.82 4.38 24.33
N ASP A 141 -3.75 5.60 24.88
CA ASP A 141 -4.39 6.77 24.29
C ASP A 141 -3.76 7.15 22.95
N PHE A 142 -2.43 7.22 22.90
CA PHE A 142 -1.67 7.46 21.67
C PHE A 142 -2.01 6.45 20.57
N ARG A 143 -1.99 5.15 20.92
CA ARG A 143 -2.24 4.06 19.98
C ARG A 143 -3.65 4.15 19.40
N GLY A 144 -4.66 4.34 20.24
CA GLY A 144 -6.04 4.48 19.81
C GLY A 144 -6.27 5.74 18.97
N LYS A 145 -5.79 6.90 19.44
CA LYS A 145 -6.01 8.19 18.77
C LYS A 145 -5.24 8.34 17.47
N LEU A 146 -3.99 7.87 17.39
CA LEU A 146 -3.21 7.99 16.16
C LEU A 146 -3.74 7.05 15.08
N ALA A 147 -4.14 5.84 15.44
CA ALA A 147 -4.82 4.92 14.53
C ALA A 147 -6.17 5.47 14.07
N PHE A 148 -6.96 6.07 14.97
CA PHE A 148 -8.24 6.70 14.64
C PHE A 148 -8.06 7.90 13.70
N LEU A 149 -7.05 8.74 13.96
CA LEU A 149 -6.77 9.93 13.18
C LEU A 149 -6.55 9.62 11.69
N TYR A 150 -5.85 8.53 11.38
CA TYR A 150 -5.65 8.09 10.00
C TYR A 150 -6.96 7.79 9.28
N GLU A 151 -7.85 7.02 9.89
CA GLU A 151 -9.15 6.67 9.31
C GLU A 151 -10.02 7.92 9.17
N ALA A 152 -10.00 8.80 10.19
CA ALA A 152 -10.77 10.03 10.19
C ALA A 152 -10.33 10.99 9.07
N ILE A 153 -9.02 11.14 8.84
CA ILE A 153 -8.49 11.92 7.72
C ILE A 153 -8.92 11.30 6.39
N GLY A 154 -8.73 9.99 6.22
CA GLY A 154 -9.05 9.27 4.98
C GLY A 154 -10.54 9.23 4.63
N GLY A 155 -11.42 9.20 5.63
CA GLY A 155 -12.86 9.23 5.41
C GLY A 155 -13.46 10.65 5.31
N THR A 156 -12.75 11.69 5.73
CA THR A 156 -13.25 13.07 5.71
C THR A 156 -12.76 13.87 4.51
N PHE A 157 -11.45 13.79 4.22
CA PHE A 157 -10.79 14.70 3.29
C PHE A 157 -10.45 14.02 1.95
N SER A 158 -10.14 14.83 0.96
CA SER A 158 -9.77 14.35 -0.37
C SER A 158 -8.46 13.54 -0.35
N HIS A 159 -8.31 12.63 -1.33
CA HIS A 159 -7.15 11.72 -1.39
C HIS A 159 -5.80 12.45 -1.46
N ASP A 160 -5.75 13.65 -2.06
CA ASP A 160 -4.54 14.46 -2.16
C ASP A 160 -4.05 15.02 -0.82
N ILE A 161 -4.96 15.12 0.16
CA ILE A 161 -4.66 15.45 1.56
C ILE A 161 -4.37 14.18 2.35
N ALA A 162 -5.24 13.16 2.23
CA ALA A 162 -5.21 12.01 3.12
C ALA A 162 -4.03 11.06 2.88
N TYR A 163 -3.68 10.79 1.62
CA TYR A 163 -2.71 9.74 1.29
C TYR A 163 -1.27 10.11 1.70
N PRO A 164 -0.78 11.35 1.45
CA PRO A 164 0.56 11.73 1.91
C PRO A 164 0.73 11.73 3.43
N TRP A 165 -0.37 11.90 4.18
CA TRP A 165 -0.32 12.14 5.62
C TRP A 165 0.41 11.03 6.39
N VAL A 166 0.11 9.77 6.11
CA VAL A 166 0.72 8.63 6.82
C VAL A 166 2.24 8.55 6.56
N LEU A 167 2.67 9.01 5.39
CA LEU A 167 4.08 9.00 5.00
C LEU A 167 4.89 9.99 5.85
N TYR A 168 4.28 11.10 6.27
CA TYR A 168 4.98 12.10 7.10
C TYR A 168 5.43 11.56 8.45
N LEU A 169 4.90 10.43 8.91
CA LEU A 169 5.33 9.75 10.13
C LEU A 169 6.71 9.06 10.00
N PHE A 170 7.30 9.05 8.80
CA PHE A 170 8.69 8.66 8.55
C PHE A 170 9.69 9.83 8.71
N THR A 171 9.22 11.03 9.05
CA THR A 171 10.10 12.19 9.28
C THR A 171 11.25 11.84 10.24
N GLY A 172 12.47 12.18 9.84
CA GLY A 172 13.68 11.91 10.60
C GLY A 172 14.34 10.54 10.35
N MET A 173 13.68 9.65 9.60
CA MET A 173 14.27 8.39 9.13
C MET A 173 15.01 8.57 7.80
N THR A 174 16.03 7.76 7.59
CA THR A 174 16.67 7.55 6.27
C THR A 174 15.87 6.53 5.45
N PRO A 175 16.04 6.48 4.12
CA PRO A 175 15.44 5.44 3.28
C PRO A 175 15.79 4.02 3.75
N VAL A 176 17.03 3.78 4.21
CA VAL A 176 17.47 2.48 4.71
C VAL A 176 16.68 2.07 5.97
N GLU A 177 16.55 2.98 6.94
CA GLU A 177 15.78 2.71 8.16
C GLU A 177 14.29 2.42 7.85
N VAL A 178 13.71 3.11 6.86
CA VAL A 178 12.32 2.82 6.42
C VAL A 178 12.22 1.45 5.77
N LYS A 179 13.19 1.05 4.94
CA LYS A 179 13.21 -0.28 4.33
C LYS A 179 13.35 -1.39 5.37
N GLU A 180 14.22 -1.21 6.37
CA GLU A 180 14.35 -2.15 7.49
C GLU A 180 13.03 -2.27 8.26
N LEU A 181 12.38 -1.14 8.57
CA LEU A 181 11.07 -1.11 9.22
C LEU A 181 9.99 -1.80 8.38
N ALA A 182 9.97 -1.57 7.07
CA ALA A 182 9.05 -2.20 6.14
C ALA A 182 9.24 -3.72 6.10
N LYS A 183 10.49 -4.21 6.09
CA LYS A 183 10.79 -5.65 6.14
C LYS A 183 10.19 -6.28 7.40
N GLU A 184 10.48 -5.71 8.57
CA GLU A 184 9.96 -6.23 9.83
C GLU A 184 8.43 -6.22 9.88
N ALA A 185 7.81 -5.11 9.47
CA ALA A 185 6.36 -4.98 9.47
C ALA A 185 5.71 -5.98 8.52
N ASN A 186 6.28 -6.18 7.32
CA ASN A 186 5.76 -7.13 6.35
C ASN A 186 5.85 -8.58 6.86
N ASP A 187 6.98 -8.97 7.45
CA ASP A 187 7.14 -10.30 8.06
C ASP A 187 6.13 -10.51 9.19
N PHE A 188 5.96 -9.52 10.07
CA PHE A 188 4.96 -9.54 11.12
C PHE A 188 3.53 -9.66 10.57
N GLY A 189 3.19 -8.86 9.56
CA GLY A 189 1.89 -8.86 8.89
C GLY A 189 1.58 -10.20 8.22
N ILE A 190 2.57 -10.81 7.55
CA ILE A 190 2.42 -12.11 6.90
C ILE A 190 2.17 -13.22 7.93
N GLY A 191 2.88 -13.19 9.07
CA GLY A 191 2.68 -14.13 10.17
C GLY A 191 1.34 -13.98 10.89
N ASN A 192 0.70 -12.81 10.80
CA ASN A 192 -0.55 -12.55 11.50
C ASN A 192 -1.78 -13.17 10.84
N LYS A 193 -2.79 -13.43 11.66
CA LYS A 193 -4.13 -13.82 11.21
C LYS A 193 -4.77 -12.66 10.43
N LEU A 194 -5.39 -12.99 9.30
CA LEU A 194 -6.32 -12.08 8.62
C LEU A 194 -7.58 -11.98 9.46
N ASP A 195 -7.79 -10.84 10.09
CA ASP A 195 -8.92 -10.61 10.97
C ASP A 195 -9.26 -9.11 11.05
N LYS A 196 -10.26 -8.78 11.85
CA LYS A 196 -10.55 -7.43 12.28
C LYS A 196 -10.39 -7.32 13.79
N TYR A 197 -9.88 -6.19 14.26
CA TYR A 197 -9.75 -5.89 15.68
C TYR A 197 -10.14 -4.44 15.96
N VAL A 198 -10.57 -4.15 17.18
CA VAL A 198 -10.94 -2.80 17.61
C VAL A 198 -9.79 -2.21 18.42
N LEU A 199 -9.44 -0.95 18.14
CA LEU A 199 -8.59 -0.16 19.04
C LEU A 199 -9.43 0.91 19.70
N GLU A 200 -9.24 1.06 21.00
CA GLU A 200 -9.82 2.11 21.80
C GLU A 200 -8.71 2.97 22.40
N SER A 201 -8.98 4.27 22.53
CA SER A 201 -8.12 5.17 23.30
C SER A 201 -8.39 5.04 24.81
N SER A 202 -7.60 5.71 25.65
CA SER A 202 -7.67 5.53 27.12
C SER A 202 -9.04 5.93 27.68
N ASP A 203 -9.55 5.12 28.62
CA ASP A 203 -10.73 5.45 29.42
C ASP A 203 -10.46 6.55 30.47
N ILE A 204 -9.18 6.77 30.77
CA ILE A 204 -8.71 7.70 31.82
C ILE A 204 -8.26 9.02 31.17
N LEU A 205 -7.37 8.95 30.17
CA LEU A 205 -6.82 10.11 29.47
C LEU A 205 -7.71 10.55 28.30
N LYS A 206 -8.98 10.87 28.57
CA LYS A 206 -9.93 11.24 27.50
C LYS A 206 -9.48 12.48 26.70
N GLY A 207 -8.82 13.43 27.35
CA GLY A 207 -8.29 14.62 26.68
C GLY A 207 -9.38 15.50 26.03
N LYS A 208 -9.02 16.24 24.98
CA LYS A 208 -9.91 17.14 24.23
C LYS A 208 -10.73 16.41 23.16
N ALA A 209 -10.19 15.34 22.59
CA ALA A 209 -10.91 14.54 21.61
C ALA A 209 -11.96 13.63 22.26
N GLY A 210 -11.82 13.32 23.55
CA GLY A 210 -12.63 12.29 24.20
C GLY A 210 -12.14 10.89 23.87
N LYS A 211 -12.91 9.87 24.30
CA LYS A 211 -12.61 8.46 23.96
C LYS A 211 -12.93 8.21 22.49
N VAL A 212 -12.00 7.61 21.77
CA VAL A 212 -12.22 7.18 20.38
C VAL A 212 -12.08 5.67 20.25
N SER A 213 -12.77 5.10 19.26
CA SER A 213 -12.72 3.68 18.95
C SER A 213 -12.91 3.49 17.45
N ASN A 214 -12.17 2.58 16.84
CA ASN A 214 -12.41 2.16 15.46
C ASN A 214 -11.97 0.71 15.23
N MET A 215 -12.45 0.11 14.14
CA MET A 215 -12.13 -1.24 13.72
C MET A 215 -11.10 -1.23 12.59
N TYR A 216 -10.08 -2.06 12.73
CA TYR A 216 -8.96 -2.17 11.81
C TYR A 216 -8.81 -3.59 11.31
N LYS A 217 -8.13 -3.74 10.18
CA LYS A 217 -7.76 -5.06 9.65
C LYS A 217 -6.37 -5.45 10.15
N SER A 218 -6.18 -6.75 10.36
CA SER A 218 -4.88 -7.36 10.61
C SER A 218 -4.50 -8.30 9.47
N GLY A 219 -3.20 -8.52 9.34
CA GLY A 219 -2.63 -9.54 8.47
C GLY A 219 -2.36 -9.05 7.05
N LEU A 220 -1.40 -9.71 6.40
CA LEU A 220 -0.92 -9.41 5.06
C LEU A 220 -0.70 -10.74 4.33
N ARG A 221 -0.91 -10.85 3.02
CA ARG A 221 -0.50 -12.06 2.28
C ARG A 221 0.25 -11.73 1.02
N THR A 222 1.29 -12.52 0.75
CA THR A 222 1.85 -12.65 -0.59
C THR A 222 0.85 -13.36 -1.50
N GLN A 223 1.00 -13.14 -2.79
CA GLN A 223 0.14 -13.70 -3.82
C GLN A 223 1.00 -14.46 -4.83
N PRO A 224 1.25 -15.77 -4.62
CA PRO A 224 2.09 -16.57 -5.48
C PRO A 224 1.66 -16.53 -6.95
N GLU A 225 0.35 -16.45 -7.21
CA GLU A 225 -0.21 -16.32 -8.55
C GLU A 225 0.22 -15.01 -9.25
N THR A 226 0.25 -13.90 -8.52
CA THR A 226 0.73 -12.61 -9.05
C THR A 226 2.25 -12.60 -9.24
N ALA A 227 2.99 -13.19 -8.29
CA ALA A 227 4.43 -13.39 -8.43
C ALA A 227 4.79 -14.23 -9.67
N ASN A 228 4.09 -15.36 -9.88
CA ASN A 228 4.25 -16.18 -11.08
C ASN A 228 3.96 -15.36 -12.35
N LEU A 229 2.87 -14.58 -12.37
CA LEU A 229 2.56 -13.69 -13.48
C LEU A 229 3.70 -12.70 -13.77
N PHE A 230 4.30 -12.09 -12.76
CA PHE A 230 5.42 -11.15 -12.93
C PHE A 230 6.64 -11.81 -13.56
N HIS A 231 7.04 -12.98 -13.07
CA HIS A 231 8.17 -13.73 -13.64
C HIS A 231 7.88 -14.11 -15.07
N THR A 232 6.71 -14.69 -15.33
CA THR A 232 6.33 -15.12 -16.67
C THR A 232 6.29 -13.95 -17.66
N LEU A 233 5.75 -12.79 -17.29
CA LEU A 233 5.77 -11.59 -18.16
C LEU A 233 7.21 -11.19 -18.52
N ARG A 234 8.09 -11.11 -17.52
CA ARG A 234 9.50 -10.69 -17.70
C ARG A 234 10.32 -11.69 -18.51
N ASP A 235 10.15 -12.98 -18.25
CA ASP A 235 10.78 -14.07 -19.02
C ASP A 235 10.35 -14.07 -20.50
N ASN A 236 9.22 -13.41 -20.80
CA ASN A 236 8.68 -13.24 -22.14
C ASN A 236 9.00 -11.87 -22.75
N GLY A 237 9.88 -11.08 -22.13
CA GLY A 237 10.31 -9.77 -22.62
C GLY A 237 9.23 -8.69 -22.52
N ILE A 238 8.34 -8.81 -21.53
CA ILE A 238 7.34 -7.80 -21.17
C ILE A 238 7.71 -7.25 -19.79
N GLU A 239 8.10 -5.98 -19.73
CA GLU A 239 8.51 -5.37 -18.46
C GLU A 239 7.32 -5.17 -17.52
N VAL A 240 7.57 -5.34 -16.23
CA VAL A 240 6.57 -5.17 -15.17
C VAL A 240 6.95 -3.97 -14.33
N TYR A 241 6.02 -3.02 -14.21
CA TYR A 241 6.15 -1.84 -13.36
C TYR A 241 5.10 -1.83 -12.26
N VAL A 242 5.46 -1.27 -11.11
CA VAL A 242 4.55 -0.98 -10.01
C VAL A 242 4.37 0.52 -9.89
N VAL A 243 3.13 0.98 -9.79
CA VAL A 243 2.78 2.38 -9.46
C VAL A 243 1.80 2.37 -8.29
N SER A 244 2.31 2.63 -7.10
CA SER A 244 1.57 2.54 -5.83
C SER A 244 1.39 3.90 -5.17
N ALA A 245 0.32 4.05 -4.40
CA ALA A 245 0.06 5.19 -3.55
C ALA A 245 0.82 5.16 -2.20
N SER A 246 1.43 4.03 -1.85
CA SER A 246 2.27 3.85 -0.67
C SER A 246 3.66 4.49 -0.86
N LEU A 247 4.42 4.69 0.22
CA LEU A 247 5.79 5.21 0.12
C LEU A 247 6.65 4.26 -0.73
N GLU A 248 7.42 4.82 -1.67
CA GLU A 248 8.25 4.04 -2.60
C GLU A 248 9.16 3.04 -1.87
N GLU A 249 9.87 3.47 -0.82
CA GLU A 249 10.74 2.59 -0.03
C GLU A 249 10.02 1.41 0.61
N VAL A 250 8.75 1.57 0.99
CA VAL A 250 7.96 0.50 1.62
C VAL A 250 7.59 -0.56 0.57
N VAL A 251 7.14 -0.11 -0.60
CA VAL A 251 6.75 -1.00 -1.71
C VAL A 251 7.95 -1.70 -2.29
N GLU A 252 9.08 -1.01 -2.46
CA GLU A 252 10.33 -1.58 -2.96
C GLU A 252 10.78 -2.81 -2.18
N VAL A 253 10.70 -2.79 -0.85
CA VAL A 253 11.07 -3.95 -0.03
C VAL A 253 10.20 -5.15 -0.36
N PHE A 254 8.88 -4.96 -0.41
CA PHE A 254 7.98 -6.09 -0.65
C PHE A 254 8.09 -6.61 -2.10
N ALA A 255 8.28 -5.71 -3.06
CA ALA A 255 8.35 -6.03 -4.47
C ALA A 255 9.68 -6.65 -4.92
N ALA A 256 10.79 -6.26 -4.31
CA ALA A 256 12.12 -6.64 -4.76
C ALA A 256 12.81 -7.70 -3.89
N ASP A 257 12.49 -7.79 -2.60
CA ASP A 257 13.14 -8.77 -1.71
C ASP A 257 12.77 -10.21 -2.15
N PRO A 258 13.77 -11.06 -2.49
CA PRO A 258 13.52 -12.41 -2.98
C PRO A 258 12.73 -13.31 -2.02
N SER A 259 12.75 -13.02 -0.72
CA SER A 259 12.00 -13.79 0.28
C SER A 259 10.48 -13.70 0.11
N TYR A 260 9.98 -12.67 -0.58
CA TYR A 260 8.55 -12.51 -0.88
C TYR A 260 8.15 -13.06 -2.26
N GLY A 261 9.13 -13.37 -3.11
CA GLY A 261 8.93 -14.11 -4.35
C GLY A 261 8.53 -13.29 -5.59
N TYR A 262 8.38 -11.96 -5.52
CA TYR A 262 8.05 -11.13 -6.69
C TYR A 262 9.29 -10.72 -7.52
N ASN A 263 10.41 -10.50 -6.84
CA ASN A 263 11.75 -10.23 -7.38
C ASN A 263 11.78 -9.16 -8.50
N LEU A 264 10.99 -8.11 -8.36
CA LEU A 264 11.01 -7.00 -9.31
C LEU A 264 12.30 -6.16 -9.14
N PRO A 265 12.84 -5.60 -10.23
CA PRO A 265 13.90 -4.60 -10.13
C PRO A 265 13.36 -3.37 -9.40
N ILE A 266 14.13 -2.82 -8.46
CA ILE A 266 13.71 -1.65 -7.67
C ILE A 266 13.44 -0.43 -8.57
N GLU A 267 14.15 -0.30 -9.69
CA GLU A 267 13.98 0.77 -10.68
C GLU A 267 12.65 0.70 -11.48
N ASN A 268 11.90 -0.38 -11.28
CA ASN A 268 10.56 -0.58 -11.84
C ASN A 268 9.45 -0.33 -10.80
N VAL A 269 9.78 0.04 -9.57
CA VAL A 269 8.83 0.38 -8.52
C VAL A 269 8.75 1.89 -8.38
N PHE A 270 7.55 2.44 -8.52
CA PHE A 270 7.25 3.85 -8.34
C PHE A 270 6.20 4.01 -7.26
N GLY A 271 6.53 4.74 -6.21
CA GLY A 271 5.62 5.05 -5.11
C GLY A 271 5.54 6.54 -4.83
N MET A 272 4.81 6.90 -3.79
CA MET A 272 4.84 8.27 -3.28
C MET A 272 6.23 8.57 -2.71
N ARG A 273 6.63 9.85 -2.77
CA ARG A 273 7.96 10.30 -2.33
C ARG A 273 7.85 11.51 -1.41
N LEU A 274 8.78 11.59 -0.46
CA LEU A 274 8.93 12.72 0.43
C LEU A 274 10.20 13.51 0.10
N GLU A 275 10.23 14.78 0.46
CA GLU A 275 11.47 15.54 0.48
C GLU A 275 12.43 14.99 1.53
N MET A 276 13.72 15.22 1.29
CA MET A 276 14.78 14.84 2.20
C MET A 276 15.67 16.03 2.56
N LYS A 277 16.15 16.04 3.79
CA LYS A 277 17.19 16.94 4.27
C LYS A 277 18.25 16.14 5.02
N ASN A 278 19.51 16.30 4.63
CA ASN A 278 20.64 15.56 5.21
C ASN A 278 20.44 14.03 5.20
N GLY A 279 19.91 13.50 4.08
CA GLY A 279 19.65 12.06 3.90
C GLY A 279 18.47 11.50 4.68
N LYS A 280 17.66 12.35 5.33
CA LYS A 280 16.49 11.95 6.11
C LYS A 280 15.22 12.55 5.56
N PHE A 281 14.11 11.82 5.62
CA PHE A 281 12.80 12.33 5.25
C PHE A 281 12.39 13.51 6.12
N ILE A 282 11.70 14.46 5.51
CA ILE A 282 11.04 15.57 6.19
C ILE A 282 9.53 15.55 5.92
N THR A 283 8.78 16.29 6.73
CA THR A 283 7.33 16.48 6.62
C THR A 283 6.96 17.36 5.42
N GLU A 284 7.28 16.91 4.22
CA GLU A 284 6.96 17.60 2.98
C GLU A 284 6.92 16.59 1.83
N TYR A 285 5.89 16.65 1.01
CA TYR A 285 5.80 15.79 -0.18
C TYR A 285 6.88 16.20 -1.19
N LYS A 286 7.41 15.23 -1.95
CA LYS A 286 8.46 15.51 -2.94
C LYS A 286 7.95 16.48 -4.01
N LYS A 287 8.60 17.63 -4.12
CA LYS A 287 8.30 18.62 -5.16
C LYS A 287 8.65 18.08 -6.54
N ASP A 288 7.85 18.48 -7.52
CA ASP A 288 7.95 18.12 -8.94
C ASP A 288 7.85 16.61 -9.22
N TYR A 289 7.29 15.87 -8.27
CA TYR A 289 6.96 14.45 -8.38
C TYR A 289 5.44 14.28 -8.22
N PRO A 290 4.77 13.44 -9.03
CA PRO A 290 3.33 13.24 -8.91
C PRO A 290 2.98 12.54 -7.60
N GLN A 291 1.83 12.86 -7.01
CA GLN A 291 1.21 11.96 -6.03
C GLN A 291 0.66 10.75 -6.77
N THR A 292 1.26 9.58 -6.60
CA THR A 292 0.98 8.35 -7.36
C THR A 292 -0.36 7.67 -6.98
N GLN A 293 -1.43 8.46 -6.94
CA GLN A 293 -2.82 8.06 -6.81
C GLN A 293 -3.66 8.77 -7.88
N THR A 294 -4.74 8.14 -8.32
CA THR A 294 -5.64 8.66 -9.38
C THR A 294 -4.85 9.17 -10.60
N LYS A 295 -5.00 10.45 -10.98
CA LYS A 295 -4.32 11.05 -12.13
C LYS A 295 -2.80 11.08 -12.00
N GLY A 296 -2.27 11.14 -10.79
CA GLY A 296 -0.82 11.13 -10.63
C GLY A 296 -0.20 9.76 -10.93
N LYS A 297 -0.96 8.65 -10.91
CA LYS A 297 -0.49 7.37 -11.49
C LYS A 297 -0.27 7.51 -13.00
N VAL A 298 -1.21 8.15 -13.70
CA VAL A 298 -1.09 8.44 -15.15
C VAL A 298 0.11 9.36 -15.42
N GLU A 299 0.29 10.40 -14.60
CA GLU A 299 1.47 11.29 -14.71
C GLU A 299 2.78 10.52 -14.53
N ALA A 300 2.87 9.67 -13.50
CA ALA A 300 4.08 8.87 -13.23
C ALA A 300 4.40 7.93 -14.41
N ILE A 301 3.40 7.24 -14.97
CA ILE A 301 3.57 6.37 -16.14
C ILE A 301 4.07 7.19 -17.34
N ASN A 302 3.43 8.32 -17.64
CA ASN A 302 3.82 9.17 -18.77
C ASN A 302 5.24 9.75 -18.61
N LYS A 303 5.61 10.16 -17.40
CA LYS A 303 6.88 10.84 -17.11
C LYS A 303 8.06 9.88 -16.99
N PHE A 304 7.87 8.73 -16.36
CA PHE A 304 8.98 7.86 -15.94
C PHE A 304 9.03 6.49 -16.64
N ILE A 305 7.89 6.00 -17.15
CA ILE A 305 7.81 4.64 -17.73
C ILE A 305 7.73 4.68 -19.26
N LYS A 306 6.77 5.41 -19.84
CA LYS A 306 6.60 5.50 -21.31
C LYS A 306 7.88 5.85 -22.07
N PRO A 307 8.73 6.78 -21.60
CA PRO A 307 9.98 7.10 -22.29
C PRO A 307 10.92 5.89 -22.40
N LYS A 308 10.92 4.98 -21.42
CA LYS A 308 11.69 3.72 -21.44
C LYS A 308 11.18 2.74 -22.52
N HIS A 309 9.93 2.89 -22.95
CA HIS A 309 9.25 2.02 -23.91
C HIS A 309 8.90 2.72 -25.24
N LYS A 310 9.73 3.69 -25.66
CA LYS A 310 9.56 4.41 -26.95
C LYS A 310 8.17 5.04 -27.09
N GLY A 311 7.59 5.51 -25.98
CA GLY A 311 6.30 6.18 -25.95
C GLY A 311 5.07 5.26 -25.96
N LYS A 312 5.24 3.94 -25.93
CA LYS A 312 4.12 2.97 -25.89
C LYS A 312 3.28 3.12 -24.62
N ASP A 313 1.99 2.86 -24.73
CA ASP A 313 1.08 2.70 -23.60
C ASP A 313 1.22 1.29 -22.96
N PRO A 314 0.80 1.08 -21.71
CA PRO A 314 0.81 -0.24 -21.08
C PRO A 314 -0.20 -1.17 -21.77
N ILE A 315 0.17 -2.44 -21.98
CA ILE A 315 -0.74 -3.43 -22.61
C ILE A 315 -1.68 -4.07 -21.59
N LEU A 316 -1.33 -4.04 -20.30
CA LEU A 316 -2.17 -4.46 -19.19
C LEU A 316 -1.97 -3.49 -18.04
N VAL A 317 -3.09 -3.16 -17.39
CA VAL A 317 -3.09 -2.43 -16.13
C VAL A 317 -3.87 -3.22 -15.09
N ALA A 318 -3.31 -3.38 -13.90
CA ALA A 318 -3.95 -4.06 -12.78
C ALA A 318 -4.20 -3.09 -11.62
N GLY A 319 -5.37 -3.24 -10.98
CA GLY A 319 -5.81 -2.38 -9.88
C GLY A 319 -7.00 -2.99 -9.13
N ASP A 320 -7.35 -2.40 -8.00
CA ASP A 320 -8.37 -2.90 -7.09
C ASP A 320 -9.37 -1.81 -6.64
N SER A 321 -9.03 -0.54 -6.85
CA SER A 321 -9.75 0.58 -6.25
C SER A 321 -9.89 1.80 -7.18
N SER A 322 -10.65 2.80 -6.72
CA SER A 322 -10.79 4.09 -7.41
C SER A 322 -9.46 4.84 -7.57
N GLY A 323 -8.45 4.54 -6.75
CA GLY A 323 -7.11 5.10 -6.89
C GLY A 323 -6.41 4.68 -8.19
N ASP A 324 -6.85 3.58 -8.81
CA ASP A 324 -6.28 3.02 -10.04
C ASP A 324 -7.06 3.43 -11.29
N TYR A 325 -8.27 3.95 -11.12
CA TYR A 325 -9.23 4.15 -12.20
C TYR A 325 -8.61 4.88 -13.40
N ASN A 326 -7.92 6.01 -13.15
CA ASN A 326 -7.31 6.80 -14.22
C ASN A 326 -6.24 6.02 -15.03
N MET A 327 -5.33 5.30 -14.36
CA MET A 327 -4.34 4.50 -15.09
C MET A 327 -4.96 3.31 -15.82
N MET A 328 -6.13 2.84 -15.38
CA MET A 328 -6.89 1.78 -16.06
C MET A 328 -7.68 2.28 -17.28
N THR A 329 -8.01 3.58 -17.35
CA THR A 329 -8.91 4.10 -18.40
C THR A 329 -8.27 5.06 -19.39
N GLU A 330 -7.19 5.74 -19.03
CA GLU A 330 -6.68 6.87 -19.83
C GLU A 330 -5.68 6.48 -20.93
N PHE A 331 -5.17 5.24 -20.92
CA PHE A 331 -4.30 4.72 -21.98
C PHE A 331 -5.09 3.91 -23.01
N LYS A 332 -4.76 4.10 -24.29
CA LYS A 332 -5.57 3.60 -25.40
C LYS A 332 -5.21 2.18 -25.80
N ASP A 333 -3.94 1.80 -25.65
CA ASP A 333 -3.44 0.49 -26.11
C ASP A 333 -3.57 -0.62 -25.06
N ILE A 334 -4.30 -0.37 -23.96
CA ILE A 334 -4.56 -1.39 -22.93
C ILE A 334 -5.43 -2.49 -23.52
N GLN A 335 -4.92 -3.72 -23.50
CA GLN A 335 -5.59 -4.93 -23.96
C GLN A 335 -6.34 -5.65 -22.83
N ILE A 336 -5.81 -5.61 -21.59
CA ILE A 336 -6.42 -6.23 -20.40
C ILE A 336 -6.47 -5.26 -19.23
N LEU A 337 -7.63 -5.22 -18.56
CA LEU A 337 -7.81 -4.60 -17.25
C LEU A 337 -7.92 -5.70 -16.20
N LEU A 338 -6.85 -5.97 -15.46
CA LEU A 338 -6.86 -6.98 -14.41
C LEU A 338 -7.41 -6.39 -13.11
N LEU A 339 -8.67 -6.70 -12.81
CA LEU A 339 -9.36 -6.18 -11.63
C LEU A 339 -9.24 -7.18 -10.49
N MET A 340 -8.49 -6.81 -9.46
CA MET A 340 -8.41 -7.56 -8.21
C MET A 340 -9.60 -7.21 -7.33
N LYS A 341 -10.76 -7.78 -7.64
CA LYS A 341 -12.07 -7.27 -7.22
C LYS A 341 -12.20 -7.15 -5.71
N ARG A 342 -12.69 -5.97 -5.29
CA ARG A 342 -13.18 -5.67 -3.95
C ARG A 342 -14.64 -5.27 -4.00
N GLU A 343 -15.37 -5.53 -2.93
CA GLU A 343 -16.78 -5.16 -2.81
C GLU A 343 -16.96 -3.63 -2.98
N GLY A 344 -17.91 -3.23 -3.84
CA GLY A 344 -18.22 -1.82 -4.12
C GLY A 344 -17.12 -1.01 -4.81
N LYS A 345 -16.05 -1.65 -5.31
CA LYS A 345 -14.94 -0.98 -6.00
C LYS A 345 -14.85 -1.42 -7.46
N LEU A 346 -14.61 -0.45 -8.35
CA LEU A 346 -14.43 -0.65 -9.79
C LEU A 346 -15.62 -1.34 -10.49
N ASP A 347 -16.84 -1.20 -9.97
CA ASP A 347 -18.03 -1.87 -10.51
C ASP A 347 -18.35 -1.44 -11.96
N ASP A 348 -18.01 -0.21 -12.33
CA ASP A 348 -18.17 0.25 -13.71
C ASP A 348 -17.10 -0.32 -14.65
N LEU A 349 -15.84 -0.42 -14.19
CA LEU A 349 -14.78 -1.06 -14.97
C LEU A 349 -14.99 -2.57 -15.11
N ALA A 350 -15.67 -3.22 -14.16
CA ALA A 350 -16.03 -4.63 -14.27
C ALA A 350 -16.94 -4.94 -15.47
N LYS A 351 -17.58 -3.92 -16.06
CA LYS A 351 -18.44 -4.05 -17.26
C LYS A 351 -17.65 -3.86 -18.57
N ASP A 352 -16.40 -3.40 -18.51
CA ASP A 352 -15.53 -3.21 -19.68
C ASP A 352 -15.20 -4.58 -20.31
N SER A 353 -15.24 -4.67 -21.64
CA SER A 353 -14.96 -5.92 -22.35
C SER A 353 -13.52 -6.42 -22.19
N ARG A 354 -12.59 -5.54 -21.81
CA ARG A 354 -11.19 -5.85 -21.49
C ARG A 354 -11.01 -6.35 -20.05
N ALA A 355 -12.05 -6.28 -19.21
CA ALA A 355 -11.95 -6.65 -17.81
C ALA A 355 -11.69 -8.15 -17.63
N VAL A 356 -10.72 -8.44 -16.76
CA VAL A 356 -10.36 -9.75 -16.25
C VAL A 356 -10.48 -9.66 -14.74
N ILE A 357 -11.51 -10.28 -14.16
CA ILE A 357 -11.90 -10.04 -12.78
C ILE A 357 -11.47 -11.20 -11.91
N GLN A 358 -10.53 -10.98 -11.00
CA GLN A 358 -10.04 -11.98 -10.07
C GLN A 358 -10.52 -11.68 -8.65
N TYR A 359 -11.16 -12.67 -8.03
CA TYR A 359 -11.65 -12.58 -6.66
C TYR A 359 -10.70 -13.23 -5.68
N ARG A 360 -10.80 -12.83 -4.42
CA ARG A 360 -10.04 -13.37 -3.29
C ARG A 360 -10.97 -13.67 -2.13
N ASN A 361 -10.67 -14.74 -1.42
CA ASN A 361 -11.36 -15.06 -0.18
C ASN A 361 -10.93 -14.06 0.90
N SER A 362 -11.90 -13.37 1.51
CA SER A 362 -11.60 -12.30 2.46
C SER A 362 -10.99 -12.77 3.78
N GLN A 363 -11.14 -14.05 4.11
CA GLN A 363 -10.62 -14.64 5.34
C GLN A 363 -9.21 -15.23 5.17
N THR A 364 -8.85 -15.68 3.97
CA THR A 364 -7.54 -16.31 3.70
C THR A 364 -6.62 -15.46 2.83
N GLY A 365 -7.17 -14.47 2.10
CA GLY A 365 -6.44 -13.66 1.12
C GLY A 365 -6.10 -14.40 -0.17
N LEU A 366 -6.48 -15.67 -0.28
CA LEU A 366 -6.16 -16.51 -1.44
C LEU A 366 -7.08 -16.20 -2.62
N PHE A 367 -6.57 -16.33 -3.84
CA PHE A 367 -7.40 -16.26 -5.04
C PHE A 367 -8.51 -17.31 -5.00
N VAL A 368 -9.64 -16.96 -5.61
CA VAL A 368 -10.80 -17.83 -5.78
C VAL A 368 -10.89 -18.20 -7.28
N PRO A 369 -10.80 -19.49 -7.65
CA PRO A 369 -10.79 -19.91 -9.05
C PRO A 369 -12.18 -19.84 -9.71
N GLU A 370 -13.26 -19.97 -8.95
CA GLU A 370 -14.63 -19.99 -9.49
C GLU A 370 -15.55 -19.21 -8.55
N ILE A 371 -16.44 -18.39 -9.11
CA ILE A 371 -17.65 -17.91 -8.41
C ILE A 371 -18.82 -18.71 -8.95
#